data_AF-A0A0G0ERE2-F1
#
_entry.id   AF-A0A0G0ERE2-F1
#
_cell.length_a   1.000
_cell.length_b   1.000
_cell.length_c   1.000
_cell.angle_alpha   90.00
_cell.angle_beta   90.00
_cell.angle_gamma   90.00
#
_symmetry.space_group_name_H-M   'P 1'
#
loop_
_entity.id
_entity.type
_entity.pdbx_description
1 polymer ?
#
loop_
_entity_poly.entity_id
_entity_poly.type
_entity_poly.pdbx_seq_one_letter_code
_entity_poly.pdbx_strand_id
1 'polypeptide(L)'
;MPTLTKRQKQIYDFLKGYIKKNGISPTFEEIKKHLKLKAISTIHEHIKELIKKGFIIKNEYGARSIELVKSISNLVEVPLLGTIAAGQPIETIAEKETIAIPNNIFPKNGNFYALRVAGDSMIDENINDGDIVLIKEQNTAENGQKVVALIDNNETTLKKFYKEKGTIRLQPANKKIKPIIIKNDRPFAIQGIFIDIIKFNGNFANNTEKREVKLLTLKKKGIDNYINKVIQGDCLEIMKNFPANSIDMILCDLPYGFTQNHWDSIIPLEKLWKEYERIIKDDGVIALTAQGVFTAKLILSNQKLFKYKMVWIKSKSTNFLNAKKQPLRKHEDICIFYKKQPLYNPQMTKGEPYNKGFRKNQLTGSYGDFNSIEVKSEGERYPTDVIYFKTAESEGTTYHPTQKPLDLGSYLIKTFTRPGEIILDNTCGSGSFLVSAVLEERKFIGIEKNEEVYLHRKEKTDYIKICHQRIREAEKKLGTKNINPS
;
A
#
# COMPACT_ATOMS: atom_id res chain seq x y z
N MET A 1 25.21 11.20 10.64
CA MET A 1 25.11 9.99 11.50
C MET A 1 24.58 10.37 12.87
N PRO A 2 23.82 9.51 13.56
CA PRO A 2 23.34 9.80 14.92
C PRO A 2 24.48 9.95 15.92
N THR A 3 24.41 10.97 16.76
CA THR A 3 25.47 11.32 17.72
C THR A 3 25.56 10.29 18.85
N LEU A 4 26.77 9.79 19.14
CA LEU A 4 27.04 8.91 20.27
C LEU A 4 27.28 9.73 21.54
N THR A 5 26.72 9.30 22.67
CA THR A 5 27.09 9.87 23.97
C THR A 5 28.54 9.52 24.30
N LYS A 6 29.19 10.27 25.19
CA LYS A 6 30.58 10.02 25.61
C LYS A 6 30.80 8.55 26.01
N ARG A 7 29.85 7.97 26.75
CA ARG A 7 29.91 6.57 27.20
C ARG A 7 29.69 5.56 26.08
N GLN A 8 28.74 5.82 25.18
CA GLN A 8 28.50 4.98 24.00
C GLN A 8 29.71 4.98 23.06
N LYS A 9 30.34 6.14 22.86
CA LYS A 9 31.56 6.27 22.06
C LYS A 9 32.73 5.48 22.66
N GLN A 10 32.94 5.58 23.97
CA GLN A 10 33.96 4.77 24.67
C GLN A 10 33.76 3.26 24.49
N ILE A 11 32.51 2.79 24.57
CA ILE A 11 32.17 1.37 24.34
C ILE A 11 32.44 0.99 22.89
N TYR A 12 31.98 1.80 21.93
CA TYR A 12 32.17 1.55 20.50
C TYR A 12 33.65 1.53 20.10
N ASP A 13 34.46 2.48 20.59
CA ASP A 13 35.89 2.54 20.32
C ASP A 13 36.63 1.33 20.93
N PHE A 14 36.22 0.89 22.13
CA PHE A 14 36.77 -0.34 22.73
C PHE A 14 36.41 -1.59 21.91
N LEU A 15 35.15 -1.75 21.49
CA LEU A 15 34.73 -2.85 20.61
C LEU A 15 35.57 -2.86 19.32
N LYS A 16 35.75 -1.68 18.71
CA LYS A 16 36.56 -1.51 17.51
C LYS A 16 38.02 -1.90 17.69
N GLY A 17 38.65 -1.45 18.76
CA GLY A 17 40.03 -1.81 19.08
C GLY A 17 40.19 -3.30 19.41
N TYR A 18 39.27 -3.86 20.19
CA TYR A 18 39.33 -5.25 20.63
C TYR A 18 39.16 -6.23 19.48
N ILE A 19 38.17 -6.02 18.61
CA ILE A 19 37.92 -6.86 17.44
C ILE A 19 39.10 -6.76 16.46
N LYS A 20 39.65 -5.56 16.23
CA LYS A 20 40.81 -5.37 15.36
C LYS A 20 42.05 -6.11 15.88
N LYS A 21 42.25 -6.16 17.20
CA LYS A 21 43.42 -6.80 17.82
C LYS A 21 43.29 -8.32 17.93
N ASN A 22 42.13 -8.81 18.33
CA ASN A 22 41.94 -10.21 18.72
C ASN A 22 41.17 -11.04 17.67
N GLY A 23 40.66 -10.42 16.60
CA GLY A 23 39.86 -11.09 15.58
C GLY A 23 38.46 -11.52 16.03
N ILE A 24 38.14 -11.34 17.32
CA ILE A 24 36.88 -11.74 17.94
C ILE A 24 36.29 -10.61 18.77
N SER A 25 34.97 -10.65 18.97
CA SER A 25 34.26 -9.69 19.82
C SER A 25 34.58 -9.89 21.31
N PRO A 26 34.65 -8.82 22.12
CA PRO A 26 34.76 -8.98 23.57
C PRO A 26 33.45 -9.45 24.18
N THR A 27 33.53 -10.15 25.31
CA THR A 27 32.38 -10.50 26.15
C THR A 27 31.93 -9.30 27.00
N PHE A 28 30.73 -9.38 27.57
CA PHE A 28 30.22 -8.29 28.40
C PHE A 28 31.03 -8.11 29.70
N GLU A 29 31.62 -9.18 30.23
CA GLU A 29 32.56 -9.10 31.35
C GLU A 29 33.87 -8.41 30.97
N GLU A 30 34.40 -8.67 29.76
CA GLU A 30 35.60 -7.98 29.26
C GLU A 30 35.34 -6.48 29.06
N ILE A 31 34.16 -6.12 28.54
CA ILE A 31 33.72 -4.71 28.42
C ILE A 31 33.57 -4.07 29.81
N LYS A 32 32.96 -4.78 30.77
CA LYS A 32 32.79 -4.30 32.16
C LYS A 32 34.12 -4.02 32.83
N LYS A 33 35.05 -4.97 32.74
CA LYS A 33 36.39 -4.88 33.31
C LYS A 33 37.19 -3.74 32.71
N HIS A 34 37.16 -3.58 31.38
CA HIS A 34 37.89 -2.52 30.70
C HIS A 34 37.36 -1.12 31.04
N LEU A 35 36.03 -0.96 31.10
CA LEU A 35 35.39 0.32 31.36
C LEU A 35 35.12 0.61 32.85
N LYS A 36 35.61 -0.28 33.74
CA LYS A 36 35.44 -0.23 35.21
C LYS A 36 33.98 0.02 35.62
N LEU A 37 33.06 -0.72 35.02
CA LEU A 37 31.62 -0.59 35.26
C LEU A 37 31.16 -1.44 36.45
N LYS A 38 30.24 -0.91 37.27
CA LYS A 38 29.70 -1.61 38.44
C LYS A 38 28.80 -2.80 38.05
N ALA A 39 28.01 -2.67 36.98
CA ALA A 39 27.02 -3.66 36.57
C ALA A 39 27.07 -4.00 35.07
N ILE A 40 26.75 -5.25 34.74
CA ILE A 40 26.66 -5.75 33.35
C ILE A 40 25.41 -5.19 32.66
N SER A 41 24.33 -4.94 33.39
CA SER A 41 23.07 -4.37 32.88
C SER A 41 23.28 -3.03 32.15
N THR A 42 24.18 -2.18 32.64
CA THR A 42 24.56 -0.91 31.99
C THR A 42 25.18 -1.13 30.60
N ILE A 43 25.88 -2.25 30.40
CA ILE A 43 26.47 -2.61 29.09
C ILE A 43 25.37 -3.08 28.14
N HIS A 44 24.44 -3.91 28.62
CA HIS A 44 23.29 -4.32 27.81
C HIS A 44 22.52 -3.12 27.26
N GLU A 45 22.29 -2.10 28.09
CA GLU A 45 21.60 -0.87 27.69
C GLU A 45 22.36 -0.10 26.61
N HIS A 46 23.65 0.12 26.79
CA HIS A 46 24.46 0.84 25.81
C HIS A 46 24.67 0.06 24.51
N ILE A 47 24.82 -1.27 24.56
CA ILE A 47 24.89 -2.12 23.36
C ILE A 47 23.56 -2.07 22.60
N LYS A 48 22.42 -2.13 23.30
CA LYS A 48 21.09 -1.98 22.69
C LYS A 48 20.95 -0.65 21.96
N GLU A 49 21.42 0.44 22.56
CA GLU A 49 21.38 1.77 21.93
C GLU A 49 22.36 1.91 20.76
N LEU A 50 23.55 1.29 20.83
CA LEU A 50 24.49 1.26 19.70
C LEU A 50 23.95 0.45 18.51
N ILE A 51 23.23 -0.64 18.76
CA ILE A 51 22.50 -1.40 17.72
C ILE A 51 21.41 -0.54 17.12
N LYS A 52 20.57 0.09 17.97
CA LYS A 52 19.49 0.98 17.54
C LYS A 52 19.98 2.14 16.68
N LYS A 53 21.16 2.67 16.99
CA LYS A 53 21.81 3.75 16.21
C LYS A 53 22.57 3.26 14.97
N GLY A 54 22.59 1.94 14.72
CA GLY A 54 23.17 1.35 13.50
C GLY A 54 24.69 1.27 13.49
N PHE A 55 25.35 1.37 14.63
CA PHE A 55 26.82 1.30 14.72
C PHE A 55 27.36 -0.13 14.85
N ILE A 56 26.56 -1.04 15.43
CA ILE A 56 26.93 -2.45 15.64
C ILE A 56 25.73 -3.36 15.39
N ILE A 57 26.00 -4.61 15.06
CA ILE A 57 24.99 -5.69 15.02
C ILE A 57 25.37 -6.76 16.05
N LYS A 58 24.39 -7.51 16.54
CA LYS A 58 24.62 -8.62 17.47
C LYS A 58 23.83 -9.84 17.02
N ASN A 59 24.54 -10.94 16.75
CA ASN A 59 23.93 -12.21 16.35
C ASN A 59 23.35 -12.96 17.58
N GLU A 60 22.31 -13.77 17.39
CA GLU A 60 21.52 -14.35 18.50
C GLU A 60 22.22 -15.46 19.32
N TYR A 61 23.42 -15.90 18.92
CA TYR A 61 24.15 -16.97 19.61
C TYR A 61 25.59 -16.59 19.97
N GLY A 62 25.95 -16.74 21.24
CA GLY A 62 27.32 -16.64 21.76
C GLY A 62 27.65 -15.35 22.51
N ALA A 63 28.56 -15.44 23.50
CA ALA A 63 29.03 -14.32 24.32
C ALA A 63 29.86 -13.28 23.54
N ARG A 64 30.30 -13.62 22.32
CA ARG A 64 31.19 -12.82 21.45
C ARG A 64 30.55 -12.55 20.08
N SER A 65 29.26 -12.21 20.07
CA SER A 65 28.42 -12.09 18.87
C SER A 65 28.26 -10.66 18.33
N ILE A 66 29.01 -9.67 18.84
CA ILE A 66 28.92 -8.29 18.35
C ILE A 66 29.85 -8.08 17.16
N GLU A 67 29.31 -7.56 16.06
CA GLU A 67 30.05 -7.13 14.88
C GLU A 67 29.87 -5.62 14.66
N LEU A 68 30.91 -4.96 14.13
CA LEU A 68 30.86 -3.54 13.80
C LEU A 68 30.25 -3.36 12.41
N VAL A 69 29.32 -2.42 12.29
CA VAL A 69 28.78 -2.03 10.98
C VAL A 69 29.85 -1.19 10.28
N LYS A 70 30.52 -1.77 9.27
CA LYS A 70 31.40 -1.00 8.38
C LYS A 70 30.51 -0.12 7.49
N SER A 71 30.85 1.16 7.39
CA SER A 71 30.34 2.19 6.47
C SER A 71 29.31 1.73 5.41
N ILE A 72 28.15 2.38 5.36
CA ILE A 72 27.00 2.19 4.42
C ILE A 72 27.38 2.49 2.94
N SER A 73 28.65 2.67 2.60
CA SER A 73 29.08 3.26 1.33
C SER A 73 29.14 2.33 0.10
N ASN A 74 28.77 1.04 0.19
CA ASN A 74 28.94 0.11 -0.93
C ASN A 74 27.63 -0.62 -1.30
N LEU A 75 26.65 0.15 -1.78
CA LEU A 75 25.52 -0.39 -2.54
C LEU A 75 25.90 -0.41 -4.03
N VAL A 76 25.57 -1.50 -4.72
CA VAL A 76 25.77 -1.68 -6.17
C VAL A 76 24.39 -1.63 -6.82
N GLU A 77 24.23 -0.77 -7.83
CA GLU A 77 23.01 -0.73 -8.64
C GLU A 77 23.04 -1.84 -9.69
N VAL A 78 21.97 -2.63 -9.75
CA VAL A 78 21.82 -3.75 -10.68
C VAL A 78 20.55 -3.56 -11.51
N PRO A 79 20.59 -3.75 -12.84
CA PRO A 79 19.41 -3.60 -13.69
C PRO A 79 18.37 -4.68 -13.38
N LEU A 80 17.10 -4.29 -13.27
CA LEU A 80 15.95 -5.19 -13.17
C LEU A 80 15.36 -5.40 -14.56
N LEU A 81 15.68 -6.54 -15.19
CA LEU A 81 15.39 -6.79 -16.60
C LEU A 81 13.97 -7.36 -16.87
N GLY A 82 13.02 -7.11 -15.97
CA GLY A 82 11.62 -7.54 -16.11
C GLY A 82 11.25 -8.81 -15.34
N THR A 83 10.27 -9.57 -15.85
CA THR A 83 9.63 -10.71 -15.16
C THR A 83 9.79 -12.02 -15.94
N ILE A 84 10.22 -13.10 -15.28
CA ILE A 84 10.38 -14.44 -15.86
C ILE A 84 9.05 -15.20 -15.75
N ALA A 85 8.19 -15.04 -16.77
CA ALA A 85 7.12 -15.98 -17.18
C ALA A 85 6.36 -15.55 -18.45
N ALA A 86 6.63 -14.36 -19.01
CA ALA A 86 5.94 -13.86 -20.21
C ALA A 86 6.81 -14.08 -21.46
N GLY A 87 6.23 -14.66 -22.52
CA GLY A 87 6.90 -15.04 -23.77
C GLY A 87 7.30 -13.87 -24.67
N GLN A 88 8.19 -13.00 -24.17
CA GLN A 88 8.99 -12.08 -24.98
C GLN A 88 10.46 -12.08 -24.51
N PRO A 89 11.43 -11.88 -25.43
CA PRO A 89 12.85 -11.82 -25.09
C PRO A 89 13.18 -10.67 -24.12
N ILE A 90 14.16 -10.90 -23.24
CA ILE A 90 14.67 -9.92 -22.25
C ILE A 90 15.15 -8.60 -22.91
N GLU A 91 15.54 -8.65 -24.18
CA GLU A 91 16.20 -7.54 -24.89
C GLU A 91 15.29 -6.36 -25.27
N THR A 92 13.96 -6.43 -25.10
CA THR A 92 13.03 -5.44 -25.69
C THR A 92 12.42 -4.43 -24.70
N ILE A 93 12.85 -4.38 -23.43
CA ILE A 93 12.26 -3.46 -22.43
C ILE A 93 13.14 -2.21 -22.27
N ALA A 94 12.69 -1.09 -22.84
CA ALA A 94 13.41 0.18 -22.93
C ALA A 94 13.37 1.07 -21.66
N GLU A 95 13.11 0.52 -20.47
CA GLU A 95 13.16 1.29 -19.22
C GLU A 95 14.13 0.64 -18.22
N LYS A 96 15.20 1.37 -17.88
CA LYS A 96 16.27 0.92 -16.97
C LYS A 96 15.85 1.11 -15.51
N GLU A 97 14.95 0.27 -15.01
CA GLU A 97 14.75 0.15 -13.55
C GLU A 97 16.01 -0.51 -12.94
N THR A 98 16.59 0.08 -11.91
CA THR A 98 17.74 -0.49 -11.18
C THR A 98 17.39 -0.71 -9.71
N ILE A 99 18.01 -1.71 -9.09
CA ILE A 99 17.87 -2.00 -7.66
C ILE A 99 19.23 -1.89 -6.96
N ALA A 100 19.26 -1.27 -5.78
CA ALA A 100 20.46 -1.12 -4.98
C ALA A 100 20.66 -2.33 -4.07
N ILE A 101 21.75 -3.06 -4.28
CA ILE A 101 22.06 -4.31 -3.56
C ILE A 101 23.39 -4.13 -2.81
N PRO A 102 23.48 -4.51 -1.52
CA PRO A 102 24.74 -4.55 -0.80
C PRO A 102 25.84 -5.34 -1.53
N ASN A 103 27.04 -4.75 -1.66
CA ASN A 103 28.15 -5.34 -2.43
C ASN A 103 28.61 -6.72 -1.90
N ASN A 104 28.26 -7.08 -0.66
CA ASN A 104 28.60 -8.38 -0.07
C ASN A 104 27.76 -9.55 -0.60
N ILE A 105 26.68 -9.29 -1.34
CA ILE A 105 25.84 -10.31 -1.99
C ILE A 105 26.49 -10.77 -3.32
N PHE A 106 27.37 -9.96 -3.90
CA PHE A 106 27.97 -10.24 -5.19
C PHE A 106 29.19 -11.17 -5.07
N PRO A 107 29.27 -12.22 -5.90
CA PRO A 107 30.52 -12.89 -6.20
C PRO A 107 31.58 -11.89 -6.70
N LYS A 108 32.87 -12.20 -6.47
CA LYS A 108 33.98 -11.25 -6.68
C LYS A 108 34.10 -10.67 -8.10
N ASN A 109 33.51 -11.29 -9.13
CA ASN A 109 33.54 -10.86 -10.53
C ASN A 109 32.29 -11.33 -11.32
N GLY A 110 31.85 -10.54 -12.29
CA GLY A 110 30.79 -10.87 -13.26
C GLY A 110 29.83 -9.71 -13.51
N ASN A 111 29.06 -9.80 -14.59
CA ASN A 111 27.88 -8.95 -14.78
C ASN A 111 26.69 -9.60 -14.08
N PHE A 112 25.86 -8.77 -13.48
CA PHE A 112 24.68 -9.22 -12.75
C PHE A 112 23.47 -8.43 -13.19
N TYR A 113 22.33 -9.10 -13.18
CA TYR A 113 21.03 -8.49 -13.37
C TYR A 113 20.02 -9.14 -12.43
N ALA A 114 18.94 -8.43 -12.16
CA ALA A 114 17.85 -8.92 -11.35
C ALA A 114 16.65 -9.23 -12.24
N LEU A 115 15.88 -10.23 -11.84
CA LEU A 115 14.61 -10.58 -12.49
C LEU A 115 13.54 -10.86 -11.44
N ARG A 116 12.30 -10.50 -11.77
CA ARG A 116 11.13 -10.89 -10.97
C ARG A 116 10.65 -12.28 -11.40
N VAL A 117 10.44 -13.18 -10.46
CA VAL A 117 9.91 -14.51 -10.74
C VAL A 117 8.40 -14.41 -10.92
N ALA A 118 7.85 -15.10 -11.91
CA ALA A 118 6.41 -15.32 -12.05
C ALA A 118 6.10 -16.82 -12.13
N GLY A 119 5.07 -17.23 -11.40
CA GLY A 119 4.66 -18.61 -11.22
C GLY A 119 5.41 -19.34 -10.10
N ASP A 120 4.99 -20.58 -9.84
CA ASP A 120 5.41 -21.42 -8.71
C ASP A 120 6.38 -22.54 -9.10
N SER A 121 7.00 -22.44 -10.28
CA SER A 121 7.78 -23.54 -10.86
C SER A 121 9.05 -23.92 -10.11
N MET A 122 9.48 -23.06 -9.17
CA MET A 122 10.68 -23.23 -8.36
C MET A 122 10.37 -23.20 -6.85
N ILE A 123 9.10 -23.42 -6.47
CA ILE A 123 8.63 -23.31 -5.08
C ILE A 123 9.34 -24.25 -4.10
N ASP A 124 9.70 -25.47 -4.52
CA ASP A 124 10.42 -26.46 -3.70
C ASP A 124 11.88 -26.02 -3.43
N GLU A 125 12.39 -25.02 -4.15
CA GLU A 125 13.68 -24.36 -3.91
C GLU A 125 13.55 -23.04 -3.15
N ASN A 126 12.39 -22.79 -2.54
CA ASN A 126 12.01 -21.54 -1.85
C ASN A 126 12.05 -20.29 -2.74
N ILE A 127 11.85 -20.46 -4.05
CA ILE A 127 11.70 -19.36 -5.01
C ILE A 127 10.23 -19.26 -5.37
N ASN A 128 9.56 -18.21 -4.87
CA ASN A 128 8.13 -18.01 -4.98
C ASN A 128 7.78 -17.01 -6.08
N ASP A 129 6.52 -17.04 -6.51
CA ASP A 129 5.95 -16.00 -7.36
C ASP A 129 6.17 -14.61 -6.73
N GLY A 130 6.66 -13.66 -7.52
CA GLY A 130 6.97 -12.30 -7.11
C GLY A 130 8.35 -12.06 -6.51
N ASP A 131 9.11 -13.11 -6.16
CA ASP A 131 10.49 -12.97 -5.64
C ASP A 131 11.39 -12.27 -6.67
N ILE A 132 12.33 -11.46 -6.19
CA ILE A 132 13.38 -10.87 -7.03
C ILE A 132 14.64 -11.72 -6.86
N VAL A 133 15.17 -12.22 -7.96
CA VAL A 133 16.34 -13.08 -7.99
C VAL A 133 17.51 -12.37 -8.62
N LEU A 134 18.68 -12.50 -8.01
CA LEU A 134 19.95 -12.03 -8.56
C LEU A 134 20.52 -13.10 -9.48
N ILE A 135 20.79 -12.71 -10.71
CA ILE A 135 21.33 -13.59 -11.75
C ILE A 135 22.71 -13.08 -12.16
N LYS A 136 23.66 -13.99 -12.25
CA LYS A 136 24.96 -13.73 -12.89
C LYS A 136 24.83 -14.04 -14.37
N GLU A 137 25.11 -13.06 -15.21
CA GLU A 137 25.10 -13.20 -16.66
C GLU A 137 26.21 -14.16 -17.09
N GLN A 138 25.82 -15.25 -17.76
CA GLN A 138 26.73 -16.22 -18.36
C GLN A 138 25.95 -17.18 -19.28
N ASN A 139 26.66 -17.83 -20.20
CA ASN A 139 26.10 -18.69 -21.23
C ASN A 139 26.31 -20.20 -21.00
N THR A 140 26.85 -20.57 -19.84
CA THR A 140 27.14 -21.98 -19.47
C THR A 140 26.66 -22.26 -18.05
N ALA A 141 26.35 -23.53 -17.76
CA ALA A 141 25.99 -23.99 -16.41
C ALA A 141 26.36 -25.48 -16.23
N GLU A 142 26.57 -25.85 -14.97
CA GLU A 142 26.79 -27.23 -14.50
C GLU A 142 25.47 -27.89 -14.12
N ASN A 143 25.45 -29.23 -14.13
CA ASN A 143 24.26 -30.00 -13.77
C ASN A 143 23.81 -29.70 -12.33
N GLY A 144 22.52 -29.45 -12.17
CA GLY A 144 21.89 -29.09 -10.89
C GLY A 144 21.84 -27.59 -10.60
N GLN A 145 22.56 -26.76 -11.35
CA GLN A 145 22.49 -25.30 -11.18
C GLN A 145 21.15 -24.75 -11.63
N LYS A 146 20.68 -23.69 -10.97
CA LYS A 146 19.47 -22.95 -11.32
C LYS A 146 19.83 -21.92 -12.38
N VAL A 147 19.19 -21.99 -13.54
CA VAL A 147 19.53 -21.18 -14.71
C VAL A 147 18.33 -20.39 -15.22
N VAL A 148 18.61 -19.19 -15.72
CA VAL A 148 17.70 -18.49 -16.63
C VAL A 148 18.02 -18.99 -18.03
N ALA A 149 17.04 -19.63 -18.66
CA ALA A 149 17.16 -20.22 -19.98
C ALA A 149 16.17 -19.58 -20.95
N LEU A 150 16.64 -19.29 -22.16
CA LEU A 150 15.83 -18.89 -23.30
C LEU A 150 15.60 -20.10 -24.19
N ILE A 151 14.33 -20.40 -24.50
CA ILE A 151 13.89 -21.51 -25.34
C ILE A 151 13.16 -20.93 -26.56
N ASP A 152 13.41 -21.49 -27.74
CA ASP A 152 12.78 -21.09 -29.02
C ASP A 152 12.92 -19.58 -29.32
N ASN A 153 13.96 -18.95 -28.77
CA ASN A 153 14.22 -17.50 -28.83
C ASN A 153 13.06 -16.61 -28.34
N ASN A 154 12.10 -17.16 -27.58
CA ASN A 154 10.91 -16.40 -27.17
C ASN A 154 10.47 -16.68 -25.73
N GLU A 155 10.82 -17.83 -25.14
CA GLU A 155 10.39 -18.19 -23.78
C GLU A 155 11.58 -18.16 -22.80
N THR A 156 11.54 -17.25 -21.83
CA THR A 156 12.52 -17.18 -20.75
C THR A 156 11.99 -17.91 -19.50
N THR A 157 12.76 -18.85 -18.96
CA THR A 157 12.34 -19.66 -17.80
C THR A 157 13.45 -19.85 -16.78
N LEU A 158 13.08 -19.94 -15.50
CA LEU A 158 13.99 -20.28 -14.39
C LEU A 158 13.77 -21.74 -13.98
N LYS A 159 14.80 -22.59 -14.16
CA LYS A 159 14.74 -24.05 -13.90
C LYS A 159 16.09 -24.58 -13.44
N LYS A 160 16.13 -25.80 -12.89
CA LYS A 160 17.40 -26.52 -12.71
C LYS A 160 17.86 -27.12 -14.04
N PHE A 161 19.10 -26.88 -14.40
CA PHE A 161 19.72 -27.36 -15.64
C PHE A 161 20.31 -28.76 -15.45
N TYR A 162 20.05 -29.65 -16.39
CA TYR A 162 20.73 -30.94 -16.50
C TYR A 162 21.06 -31.22 -17.97
N LYS A 163 22.34 -31.33 -18.28
CA LYS A 163 22.87 -31.84 -19.55
C LYS A 163 22.97 -33.36 -19.46
N GLU A 164 22.23 -34.04 -20.32
CA GLU A 164 22.16 -35.49 -20.44
C GLU A 164 22.65 -35.92 -21.84
N LYS A 165 22.78 -37.22 -22.11
CA LYS A 165 23.26 -37.71 -23.41
C LYS A 165 22.27 -37.37 -24.52
N GLY A 166 22.57 -36.32 -25.30
CA GLY A 166 21.79 -35.90 -26.46
C GLY A 166 20.57 -35.03 -26.16
N THR A 167 20.38 -34.62 -24.90
CA THR A 167 19.25 -33.79 -24.47
C THR A 167 19.65 -32.85 -23.32
N ILE A 168 18.91 -31.76 -23.18
CA ILE A 168 18.94 -30.87 -22.04
C ILE A 168 17.60 -30.99 -21.32
N ARG A 169 17.63 -31.19 -20.01
CA ARG A 169 16.45 -31.21 -19.15
C ARG A 169 16.45 -29.97 -18.26
N LEU A 170 15.41 -29.16 -18.41
CA LEU A 170 15.08 -28.07 -17.50
C LEU A 170 14.05 -28.57 -16.49
N GLN A 171 14.53 -28.83 -15.28
CA GLN A 171 13.75 -29.42 -14.22
C GLN A 171 13.13 -28.32 -13.35
N PRO A 172 11.78 -28.24 -13.26
CA PRO A 172 11.14 -27.41 -12.24
C PRO A 172 11.40 -27.99 -10.85
N ALA A 173 11.53 -27.12 -9.87
CA ALA A 173 11.45 -27.47 -8.46
C ALA A 173 10.01 -27.28 -7.98
N ASN A 174 9.10 -28.04 -8.61
CA ASN A 174 7.70 -28.15 -8.23
C ASN A 174 7.21 -29.52 -8.70
N LYS A 175 6.88 -30.41 -7.75
CA LYS A 175 6.44 -31.79 -8.05
C LYS A 175 5.23 -31.90 -8.99
N LYS A 176 4.42 -30.85 -9.10
CA LYS A 176 3.21 -30.83 -9.96
C LYS A 176 3.52 -30.46 -11.41
N ILE A 177 4.73 -30.00 -11.72
CA ILE A 177 5.12 -29.51 -13.04
C ILE A 177 6.10 -30.49 -13.69
N LYS A 178 5.82 -30.86 -14.95
CA LYS A 178 6.69 -31.79 -15.69
C LYS A 178 7.99 -31.10 -16.15
N PRO A 179 9.10 -31.84 -16.26
CA PRO A 179 10.35 -31.30 -16.81
C PRO A 179 10.19 -30.89 -18.28
N ILE A 180 10.91 -29.85 -18.69
CA ILE A 180 11.01 -29.45 -20.10
C ILE A 180 12.24 -30.15 -20.69
N ILE A 181 12.04 -30.97 -21.72
CA ILE A 181 13.12 -31.68 -22.42
C ILE A 181 13.40 -30.97 -23.74
N ILE A 182 14.64 -30.59 -23.94
CA ILE A 182 15.16 -29.90 -25.13
C ILE A 182 16.08 -30.88 -25.85
N LYS A 183 15.76 -31.16 -27.11
CA LYS A 183 16.57 -32.00 -28.01
C LYS A 183 17.59 -31.12 -28.76
N ASN A 184 18.61 -31.75 -29.34
CA ASN A 184 19.74 -31.06 -30.00
C ASN A 184 19.33 -30.09 -31.13
N ASP A 185 18.14 -30.24 -31.70
CA ASP A 185 17.59 -29.45 -32.81
C ASP A 185 16.77 -28.24 -32.35
N ARG A 186 16.49 -28.09 -31.06
CA ARG A 186 15.65 -27.01 -30.51
C ARG A 186 16.52 -25.83 -30.04
N PRO A 187 16.22 -24.57 -30.45
CA PRO A 187 16.95 -23.40 -30.00
C PRO A 187 16.92 -23.25 -28.47
N PHE A 188 18.11 -23.16 -27.87
CA PHE A 188 18.28 -23.03 -26.43
C PHE A 188 19.53 -22.21 -26.11
N ALA A 189 19.39 -21.27 -25.18
CA ALA A 189 20.51 -20.50 -24.65
C ALA A 189 20.37 -20.34 -23.14
N ILE A 190 21.49 -20.42 -22.42
CA ILE A 190 21.57 -19.99 -21.02
C ILE A 190 21.85 -18.49 -21.03
N GLN A 191 21.05 -17.72 -20.30
CA GLN A 191 21.23 -16.27 -20.14
C GLN A 191 21.86 -15.92 -18.78
N GLY A 192 21.85 -16.84 -17.82
CA GLY A 192 22.54 -16.64 -16.57
C GLY A 192 22.28 -17.72 -15.52
N ILE A 193 23.04 -17.63 -14.43
CA ILE A 193 22.93 -18.51 -13.27
C ILE A 193 22.35 -17.75 -12.09
N PHE A 194 21.39 -18.37 -11.42
CA PHE A 194 20.84 -17.88 -10.16
C PHE A 194 21.91 -17.83 -9.06
N ILE A 195 22.04 -16.69 -8.41
CA ILE A 195 22.97 -16.46 -7.29
C ILE A 195 22.23 -16.49 -5.97
N ASP A 196 21.25 -15.60 -5.79
CA ASP A 196 20.53 -15.46 -4.53
C ASP A 196 19.13 -14.85 -4.74
N ILE A 197 18.28 -14.99 -3.72
CA ILE A 197 17.01 -14.24 -3.62
C ILE A 197 17.30 -12.93 -2.92
N ILE A 198 16.94 -11.82 -3.56
CA ILE A 198 17.08 -10.50 -2.96
C ILE A 198 15.90 -10.31 -1.99
N LYS A 199 16.15 -10.66 -0.74
CA LYS A 199 15.21 -10.42 0.36
C LYS A 199 15.51 -9.07 0.96
N PHE A 200 14.61 -8.11 0.77
CA PHE A 200 14.63 -6.86 1.52
C PHE A 200 14.29 -7.17 2.99
N ASN A 201 15.32 -7.46 3.79
CA ASN A 201 15.16 -7.77 5.19
C ASN A 201 14.78 -6.53 6.00
N GLY A 202 13.47 -6.28 6.13
CA GLY A 202 12.88 -5.82 7.38
C GLY A 202 12.80 -7.01 8.34
N ASN A 203 13.93 -7.46 8.90
CA ASN A 203 13.98 -8.68 9.70
C ASN A 203 13.32 -8.52 11.06
N PHE A 204 12.40 -9.43 11.41
CA PHE A 204 12.43 -10.17 12.68
C PHE A 204 11.81 -11.57 12.48
N ALA A 205 12.60 -12.60 12.77
CA ALA A 205 12.37 -14.00 12.43
C ALA A 205 11.58 -14.80 13.50
N ASN A 206 10.75 -15.74 13.02
CA ASN A 206 10.65 -17.16 13.40
C ASN A 206 11.11 -17.66 14.80
N ASN A 207 10.17 -18.19 15.61
CA ASN A 207 10.42 -19.23 16.64
C ASN A 207 9.16 -20.12 16.81
N THR A 208 9.26 -21.46 16.75
CA THR A 208 8.30 -22.33 16.00
C THR A 208 7.21 -23.08 16.78
N GLU A 209 7.22 -23.15 18.11
CA GLU A 209 6.15 -23.87 18.86
C GLU A 209 5.35 -23.00 19.83
N LYS A 210 5.92 -21.87 20.27
CA LYS A 210 5.10 -20.70 20.66
C LYS A 210 4.38 -20.08 19.47
N ARG A 211 4.66 -20.57 18.26
CA ARG A 211 4.28 -19.97 16.98
C ARG A 211 2.82 -20.16 16.63
N GLU A 212 2.12 -21.18 17.14
CA GLU A 212 0.67 -21.29 16.94
C GLU A 212 -0.08 -20.25 17.78
N VAL A 213 0.26 -20.16 19.07
CA VAL A 213 -0.33 -19.15 19.97
C VAL A 213 0.11 -17.73 19.57
N LYS A 214 1.36 -17.56 19.10
CA LYS A 214 1.90 -16.28 18.60
C LYS A 214 1.45 -15.93 17.17
N LEU A 215 1.13 -16.89 16.28
CA LEU A 215 0.52 -16.61 14.96
C LEU A 215 -0.88 -16.03 15.14
N LEU A 216 -1.64 -16.57 16.10
CA LEU A 216 -2.94 -16.03 16.48
C LEU A 216 -2.80 -14.60 17.06
N THR A 217 -1.70 -14.28 17.75
CA THR A 217 -1.40 -12.91 18.22
C THR A 217 -0.71 -11.99 17.20
N LEU A 218 -0.01 -12.53 16.19
CA LEU A 218 0.70 -11.78 15.13
C LEU A 218 -0.19 -11.48 13.92
N LYS A 219 -1.22 -12.30 13.65
CA LYS A 219 -2.30 -11.93 12.72
C LYS A 219 -3.06 -10.68 13.18
N LYS A 220 -3.04 -10.40 14.49
CA LYS A 220 -3.49 -9.13 15.13
C LYS A 220 -2.47 -7.97 15.03
N LYS A 221 -1.37 -8.13 14.29
CA LYS A 221 -0.42 -7.06 13.95
C LYS A 221 -0.49 -6.64 12.47
N GLY A 222 -1.62 -6.94 11.81
CA GLY A 222 -1.94 -6.53 10.44
C GLY A 222 -2.36 -5.08 10.36
N ILE A 223 -3.41 -4.80 9.57
CA ILE A 223 -4.00 -3.47 9.36
C ILE A 223 -4.19 -2.64 10.65
N ASP A 224 -4.33 -3.32 11.80
CA ASP A 224 -4.38 -2.76 13.16
C ASP A 224 -3.28 -1.75 13.48
N ASN A 225 -2.08 -1.85 12.89
CA ASN A 225 -1.02 -0.86 13.08
C ASN A 225 -1.33 0.52 12.47
N TYR A 226 -2.30 0.59 11.56
CA TYR A 226 -2.68 1.78 10.81
C TYR A 226 -4.06 2.32 11.20
N ILE A 227 -4.90 1.48 11.81
CA ILE A 227 -6.24 1.85 12.29
C ILE A 227 -6.16 3.06 13.23
N ASN A 228 -7.05 4.01 12.99
CA ASN A 228 -7.22 5.29 13.67
C ASN A 228 -5.96 6.17 13.66
N LYS A 229 -5.21 6.13 12.55
CA LYS A 229 -4.01 6.95 12.34
C LYS A 229 -4.09 7.76 11.06
N VAL A 230 -3.37 8.88 11.10
CA VAL A 230 -3.04 9.71 9.93
C VAL A 230 -1.56 9.52 9.68
N ILE A 231 -1.20 9.11 8.47
CA ILE A 231 0.15 8.71 8.09
C ILE A 231 0.67 9.73 7.10
N GLN A 232 1.83 10.30 7.38
CA GLN A 232 2.50 11.15 6.41
C GLN A 232 3.28 10.29 5.42
N GLY A 233 3.00 10.42 4.12
CA GLY A 233 3.76 9.72 3.09
C GLY A 233 3.03 9.61 1.75
N ASP A 234 3.71 9.00 0.78
CA ASP A 234 3.12 8.68 -0.52
C ASP A 234 2.09 7.56 -0.37
N CYS A 235 0.88 7.81 -0.88
CA CYS A 235 -0.23 6.88 -0.70
C CYS A 235 0.01 5.50 -1.32
N LEU A 236 0.68 5.43 -2.48
CA LEU A 236 0.97 4.15 -3.16
C LEU A 236 1.99 3.34 -2.36
N GLU A 237 2.99 4.00 -1.79
CA GLU A 237 4.00 3.33 -0.95
C GLU A 237 3.43 2.86 0.39
N ILE A 238 2.58 3.66 1.04
CA ILE A 238 1.96 3.28 2.31
C ILE A 238 0.99 2.11 2.12
N MET A 239 0.14 2.16 1.09
CA MET A 239 -0.88 1.12 0.85
C MET A 239 -0.28 -0.26 0.57
N LYS A 240 0.95 -0.37 0.04
CA LYS A 240 1.66 -1.67 -0.13
C LYS A 240 1.76 -2.47 1.17
N ASN A 241 1.77 -1.78 2.32
CA ASN A 241 1.86 -2.41 3.63
C ASN A 241 0.50 -2.91 4.18
N PHE A 242 -0.61 -2.56 3.52
CA PHE A 242 -1.93 -3.00 3.93
C PHE A 242 -2.18 -4.42 3.43
N PRO A 243 -2.75 -5.33 4.25
CA PRO A 243 -3.15 -6.65 3.77
C PRO A 243 -4.22 -6.56 2.68
N ALA A 244 -4.32 -7.58 1.82
CA ALA A 244 -5.43 -7.68 0.88
C ALA A 244 -6.77 -7.82 1.62
N ASN A 245 -7.86 -7.33 1.02
CA ASN A 245 -9.21 -7.41 1.59
C ASN A 245 -9.31 -6.93 3.06
N SER A 246 -8.65 -5.81 3.37
CA SER A 246 -8.58 -5.26 4.73
C SER A 246 -9.36 -3.97 4.94
N ILE A 247 -9.82 -3.33 3.85
CA ILE A 247 -10.54 -2.06 3.87
C ILE A 247 -12.00 -2.28 3.46
N ASP A 248 -12.94 -1.71 4.24
CA ASP A 248 -14.38 -1.79 3.98
C ASP A 248 -14.84 -0.71 3.00
N MET A 249 -14.30 0.50 3.13
CA MET A 249 -14.59 1.61 2.25
C MET A 249 -13.35 2.44 1.96
N ILE A 250 -13.15 2.78 0.69
CA ILE A 250 -12.21 3.82 0.28
C ILE A 250 -13.04 5.05 -0.07
N LEU A 251 -12.89 6.14 0.68
CA LEU A 251 -13.62 7.40 0.50
C LEU A 251 -12.62 8.55 0.38
N CYS A 252 -12.41 9.03 -0.85
CA CYS A 252 -11.30 9.94 -1.14
C CYS A 252 -11.67 11.05 -2.13
N ASP A 253 -11.02 12.20 -1.97
CA ASP A 253 -10.95 13.28 -2.96
C ASP A 253 -9.56 13.29 -3.59
N LEU A 254 -9.41 12.63 -4.74
CA LEU A 254 -8.12 12.51 -5.41
C LEU A 254 -7.67 13.85 -6.03
N PRO A 255 -6.35 14.12 -6.13
CA PRO A 255 -5.84 15.24 -6.91
C PRO A 255 -6.18 15.05 -8.40
N TYR A 256 -6.61 16.12 -9.07
CA TYR A 256 -7.21 16.07 -10.42
C TYR A 256 -6.29 16.53 -11.56
N GLY A 257 -5.17 17.17 -11.26
CA GLY A 257 -4.23 17.77 -12.21
C GLY A 257 -4.76 18.94 -13.02
N PHE A 258 -5.75 19.68 -12.51
CA PHE A 258 -6.37 20.82 -13.22
C PHE A 258 -5.75 22.18 -12.85
N THR A 259 -4.92 22.24 -11.82
CA THR A 259 -4.27 23.48 -11.35
C THR A 259 -2.80 23.52 -11.74
N GLN A 260 -2.21 24.72 -11.86
CA GLN A 260 -0.76 24.89 -12.07
C GLN A 260 0.09 24.49 -10.85
N ASN A 261 -0.54 23.89 -9.83
CA ASN A 261 0.09 23.59 -8.56
C ASN A 261 0.74 22.20 -8.63
N HIS A 262 1.97 22.09 -8.16
CA HIS A 262 2.73 20.83 -8.15
C HIS A 262 2.11 19.72 -7.28
N TRP A 263 1.28 20.05 -6.28
CA TRP A 263 0.52 19.08 -5.47
C TRP A 263 -0.62 18.39 -6.24
N ASP A 264 -1.00 18.93 -7.40
CA ASP A 264 -1.98 18.33 -8.31
C ASP A 264 -1.31 17.28 -9.23
N SER A 265 -0.21 16.69 -8.77
CA SER A 265 0.45 15.56 -9.42
C SER A 265 -0.51 14.39 -9.45
N ILE A 266 -1.06 14.14 -10.64
CA ILE A 266 -2.03 13.07 -10.88
C ILE A 266 -1.42 11.74 -10.41
N ILE A 267 -2.05 11.13 -9.41
CA ILE A 267 -1.68 9.78 -8.99
C ILE A 267 -1.91 8.85 -10.19
N PRO A 268 -0.91 8.04 -10.60
CA PRO A 268 -1.08 7.11 -11.71
C PRO A 268 -2.24 6.15 -11.44
N LEU A 269 -3.36 6.33 -12.13
CA LEU A 269 -4.61 5.58 -11.86
C LEU A 269 -4.42 4.07 -11.98
N GLU A 270 -3.58 3.61 -12.91
CA GLU A 270 -3.26 2.18 -13.05
C GLU A 270 -2.62 1.60 -11.76
N LYS A 271 -1.63 2.31 -11.20
CA LYS A 271 -0.97 1.91 -9.94
C LYS A 271 -1.94 2.03 -8.77
N LEU A 272 -2.80 3.05 -8.78
CA LEU A 272 -3.82 3.25 -7.76
C LEU A 272 -4.81 2.09 -7.73
N TRP A 273 -5.35 1.70 -8.89
CA TRP A 273 -6.30 0.60 -9.00
C TRP A 273 -5.69 -0.73 -8.58
N LYS A 274 -4.42 -0.99 -8.91
CA LYS A 274 -3.72 -2.18 -8.42
C LYS A 274 -3.74 -2.30 -6.90
N GLU A 275 -3.53 -1.19 -6.19
CA GLU A 275 -3.57 -1.19 -4.72
C GLU A 275 -5.01 -1.21 -4.19
N TYR A 276 -5.91 -0.39 -4.75
CA TYR A 276 -7.31 -0.36 -4.35
C TYR A 276 -7.99 -1.72 -4.48
N GLU A 277 -7.86 -2.38 -5.63
CA GLU A 277 -8.46 -3.70 -5.88
C GLU A 277 -7.89 -4.77 -4.95
N ARG A 278 -6.62 -4.63 -4.56
CA ARG A 278 -5.97 -5.55 -3.63
C ARG A 278 -6.50 -5.37 -2.21
N ILE A 279 -6.57 -4.14 -1.72
CA ILE A 279 -6.88 -3.85 -0.30
C ILE A 279 -8.38 -3.79 0.01
N ILE A 280 -9.23 -3.42 -0.96
CA ILE A 280 -10.68 -3.37 -0.75
C ILE A 280 -11.25 -4.77 -0.61
N LYS A 281 -12.12 -4.98 0.39
CA LYS A 281 -12.91 -6.22 0.52
C LYS A 281 -13.78 -6.46 -0.72
N ASP A 282 -14.16 -7.71 -0.92
CA ASP A 282 -14.99 -8.13 -2.06
C ASP A 282 -16.36 -7.44 -2.10
N ASP A 283 -16.91 -7.16 -0.93
CA ASP A 283 -18.16 -6.44 -0.67
C ASP A 283 -17.91 -4.99 -0.19
N GLY A 284 -16.68 -4.49 -0.33
CA GLY A 284 -16.32 -3.11 0.00
C GLY A 284 -16.65 -2.13 -1.13
N VAL A 285 -16.76 -0.85 -0.78
CA VAL A 285 -17.06 0.23 -1.74
C VAL A 285 -15.87 1.18 -1.92
N ILE A 286 -15.66 1.64 -3.14
CA ILE A 286 -14.75 2.74 -3.43
C ILE A 286 -15.61 3.91 -3.93
N ALA A 287 -15.64 4.99 -3.15
CA ALA A 287 -16.38 6.21 -3.45
C ALA A 287 -15.40 7.37 -3.62
N LEU A 288 -15.31 7.91 -4.84
CA LEU A 288 -14.31 8.92 -5.19
C LEU A 288 -15.02 10.18 -5.66
N THR A 289 -14.78 11.30 -4.98
CA THR A 289 -15.24 12.60 -5.48
C THR A 289 -14.44 12.97 -6.73
N ALA A 290 -15.12 13.55 -7.71
CA ALA A 290 -14.57 13.90 -9.00
C ALA A 290 -15.31 15.10 -9.62
N GLN A 291 -14.71 15.71 -10.63
CA GLN A 291 -15.39 16.73 -11.43
C GLN A 291 -14.91 16.75 -12.88
N GLY A 292 -15.84 17.09 -13.79
CA GLY A 292 -15.54 17.37 -15.19
C GLY A 292 -14.83 16.21 -15.90
N VAL A 293 -13.76 16.52 -16.63
CA VAL A 293 -13.01 15.53 -17.40
C VAL A 293 -12.37 14.45 -16.51
N PHE A 294 -12.06 14.77 -15.25
CA PHE A 294 -11.49 13.78 -14.34
C PHE A 294 -12.49 12.68 -13.99
N THR A 295 -13.79 13.01 -13.85
CA THR A 295 -14.85 12.00 -13.72
C THR A 295 -14.79 10.98 -14.87
N ALA A 296 -14.67 11.46 -16.11
CA ALA A 296 -14.59 10.57 -17.28
C ALA A 296 -13.31 9.71 -17.26
N LYS A 297 -12.15 10.31 -16.94
CA LYS A 297 -10.88 9.57 -16.81
C LYS A 297 -10.96 8.48 -15.76
N LEU A 298 -11.55 8.79 -14.61
CA LEU A 298 -11.69 7.85 -13.50
C LEU A 298 -12.58 6.66 -13.87
N ILE A 299 -13.74 6.92 -14.47
CA ILE A 299 -14.65 5.88 -14.97
C ILE A 299 -13.96 4.98 -16.00
N LEU A 300 -13.31 5.57 -17.00
CA LEU A 300 -12.68 4.82 -18.08
C LEU A 300 -11.47 4.00 -17.60
N SER A 301 -10.77 4.47 -16.56
CA SER A 301 -9.62 3.77 -15.99
C SER A 301 -9.96 2.48 -15.25
N ASN A 302 -11.22 2.28 -14.82
CA ASN A 302 -11.67 1.03 -14.23
C ASN A 302 -13.17 0.77 -14.48
N GLN A 303 -13.52 0.54 -15.75
CA GLN A 303 -14.90 0.27 -16.17
C GLN A 303 -15.47 -1.02 -15.55
N LYS A 304 -14.59 -1.99 -15.24
CA LYS A 304 -14.97 -3.26 -14.64
C LYS A 304 -15.61 -3.09 -13.27
N LEU A 305 -14.99 -2.25 -12.42
CA LEU A 305 -15.50 -2.00 -11.08
C LEU A 305 -16.49 -0.86 -11.00
N PHE A 306 -16.53 0.06 -11.98
CA PHE A 306 -17.50 1.14 -12.02
C PHE A 306 -18.94 0.61 -12.07
N LYS A 307 -19.87 1.29 -11.37
CA LYS A 307 -21.27 0.88 -11.28
C LYS A 307 -22.20 2.01 -11.61
N TYR A 308 -22.08 3.10 -10.87
CA TYR A 308 -22.86 4.31 -11.09
C TYR A 308 -22.13 5.52 -10.49
N LYS A 309 -22.66 6.71 -10.75
CA LYS A 309 -22.21 7.93 -10.12
C LYS A 309 -23.36 8.60 -9.40
N MET A 310 -23.04 9.36 -8.37
CA MET A 310 -23.95 10.30 -7.72
C MET A 310 -23.51 11.72 -8.04
N VAL A 311 -24.45 12.66 -8.07
CA VAL A 311 -24.22 14.09 -8.28
C VAL A 311 -24.47 14.80 -6.95
N TRP A 312 -23.41 15.37 -6.39
CA TRP A 312 -23.51 16.22 -5.22
C TRP A 312 -23.74 17.68 -5.63
N ILE A 313 -24.93 18.21 -5.34
CA ILE A 313 -25.28 19.62 -5.46
C ILE A 313 -24.77 20.39 -4.23
N LYS A 314 -23.99 21.44 -4.49
CA LYS A 314 -23.35 22.29 -3.49
C LYS A 314 -24.23 23.50 -3.12
N SER A 315 -24.20 23.93 -1.87
CA SER A 315 -24.86 25.18 -1.46
C SER A 315 -24.29 26.42 -2.15
N LYS A 316 -22.98 26.47 -2.42
CA LYS A 316 -22.30 27.57 -3.12
C LYS A 316 -21.81 27.14 -4.50
N SER A 317 -21.96 28.02 -5.48
CA SER A 317 -21.44 27.82 -6.84
C SER A 317 -20.00 28.31 -6.93
N THR A 318 -19.16 27.66 -7.74
CA THR A 318 -17.78 28.10 -8.00
C THR A 318 -17.62 28.62 -9.44
N ASN A 319 -16.41 29.06 -9.81
CA ASN A 319 -16.09 29.63 -11.13
C ASN A 319 -16.70 31.02 -11.40
N PHE A 320 -16.87 31.84 -10.36
CA PHE A 320 -17.51 33.17 -10.45
C PHE A 320 -16.82 34.14 -11.40
N LEU A 321 -15.50 34.03 -11.60
CA LEU A 321 -14.74 34.84 -12.55
C LEU A 321 -15.22 34.65 -14.00
N ASN A 322 -15.86 33.53 -14.31
CA ASN A 322 -16.38 33.21 -15.64
C ASN A 322 -17.91 33.29 -15.73
N ALA A 323 -18.59 33.88 -14.73
CA ALA A 323 -20.06 33.93 -14.67
C ALA A 323 -20.72 34.54 -15.92
N LYS A 324 -20.05 35.48 -16.58
CA LYS A 324 -20.54 36.14 -17.81
C LYS A 324 -20.24 35.35 -19.09
N LYS A 325 -19.46 34.28 -19.01
CA LYS A 325 -19.00 33.48 -20.17
C LYS A 325 -19.61 32.07 -20.20
N GLN A 326 -19.94 31.51 -19.04
CA GLN A 326 -20.47 30.16 -18.90
C GLN A 326 -21.22 29.98 -17.57
N PRO A 327 -22.10 28.97 -17.46
CA PRO A 327 -22.76 28.63 -16.20
C PRO A 327 -21.77 28.38 -15.07
N LEU A 328 -22.16 28.78 -13.86
CA LEU A 328 -21.40 28.51 -12.65
C LEU A 328 -21.44 27.02 -12.29
N ARG A 329 -20.35 26.52 -11.71
CA ARG A 329 -20.26 25.11 -11.33
C ARG A 329 -20.96 24.90 -9.99
N LYS A 330 -22.05 24.14 -10.01
CA LYS A 330 -22.92 23.91 -8.83
C LYS A 330 -22.82 22.51 -8.24
N HIS A 331 -22.17 21.59 -8.93
CA HIS A 331 -22.11 20.20 -8.51
C HIS A 331 -20.72 19.59 -8.66
N GLU A 332 -20.51 18.47 -7.98
CA GLU A 332 -19.39 17.54 -8.14
C GLU A 332 -19.97 16.12 -8.31
N ASP A 333 -19.23 15.23 -8.96
CA ASP A 333 -19.62 13.83 -9.09
C ASP A 333 -18.99 13.01 -7.96
N ILE A 334 -19.62 11.89 -7.61
CA ILE A 334 -19.08 10.85 -6.74
C ILE A 334 -19.17 9.54 -7.52
N CYS A 335 -18.04 9.01 -7.95
CA CYS A 335 -17.98 7.78 -8.72
C CYS A 335 -17.93 6.58 -7.77
N ILE A 336 -18.84 5.63 -7.95
CA ILE A 336 -18.98 4.43 -7.11
C ILE A 336 -18.45 3.22 -7.86
N PHE A 337 -17.49 2.53 -7.23
CA PHE A 337 -16.89 1.29 -7.74
C PHE A 337 -16.99 0.19 -6.68
N TYR A 338 -17.26 -1.04 -7.11
CA TYR A 338 -17.22 -2.22 -6.25
C TYR A 338 -17.10 -3.52 -7.05
N LYS A 339 -16.55 -4.57 -6.42
CA LYS A 339 -16.42 -5.91 -7.02
C LYS A 339 -17.75 -6.66 -6.98
N LYS A 340 -18.38 -6.71 -5.80
CA LYS A 340 -19.71 -7.28 -5.54
C LYS A 340 -20.57 -6.24 -4.84
N GLN A 341 -21.89 -6.40 -4.90
CA GLN A 341 -22.82 -5.46 -4.27
C GLN A 341 -22.45 -5.26 -2.79
N PRO A 342 -22.04 -4.04 -2.38
CA PRO A 342 -21.71 -3.77 -0.99
C PRO A 342 -22.99 -3.67 -0.15
N LEU A 343 -22.81 -3.59 1.16
CA LEU A 343 -23.87 -3.11 2.04
C LEU A 343 -24.45 -1.80 1.50
N TYR A 344 -25.77 -1.71 1.48
CA TYR A 344 -26.48 -0.50 1.08
C TYR A 344 -27.58 -0.18 2.09
N ASN A 345 -27.33 0.83 2.91
CA ASN A 345 -28.26 1.39 3.88
C ASN A 345 -28.82 2.70 3.29
N PRO A 346 -29.95 2.67 2.57
CA PRO A 346 -30.49 3.88 1.96
C PRO A 346 -30.80 4.91 3.04
N GLN A 347 -30.26 6.12 2.89
CA GLN A 347 -30.54 7.23 3.80
C GLN A 347 -31.87 7.86 3.36
N MET A 348 -32.96 7.32 3.90
CA MET A 348 -34.32 7.72 3.53
C MET A 348 -34.57 9.20 3.87
N THR A 349 -35.31 9.89 3.00
CA THR A 349 -35.80 11.24 3.28
C THR A 349 -37.31 11.24 3.50
N LYS A 350 -37.83 12.26 4.17
CA LYS A 350 -39.27 12.45 4.34
C LYS A 350 -39.83 13.34 3.22
N GLY A 351 -41.00 12.99 2.74
CA GLY A 351 -41.82 13.78 1.83
C GLY A 351 -43.30 13.53 2.08
N GLU A 352 -44.15 14.22 1.36
CA GLU A 352 -45.61 14.11 1.54
C GLU A 352 -46.14 12.73 1.14
N PRO A 353 -46.96 12.05 1.96
CA PRO A 353 -47.57 10.78 1.56
C PRO A 353 -48.31 10.91 0.22
N TYR A 354 -48.28 9.86 -0.59
CA TYR A 354 -49.06 9.81 -1.82
C TYR A 354 -49.61 8.42 -2.09
N ASN A 355 -50.75 8.36 -2.77
CA ASN A 355 -51.27 7.16 -3.39
C ASN A 355 -51.57 7.47 -4.87
N LYS A 356 -50.85 6.84 -5.78
CA LYS A 356 -51.05 6.97 -7.23
C LYS A 356 -51.94 5.86 -7.81
N GLY A 357 -52.57 5.06 -6.95
CA GLY A 357 -53.36 3.90 -7.32
C GLY A 357 -52.49 2.75 -7.84
N PHE A 358 -53.13 1.83 -8.55
CA PHE A 358 -52.46 0.65 -9.12
C PHE A 358 -51.81 0.98 -10.46
N ARG A 359 -50.54 0.62 -10.60
CA ARG A 359 -49.87 0.70 -11.90
C ARG A 359 -50.49 -0.36 -12.82
N LYS A 360 -51.09 0.07 -13.95
CA LYS A 360 -51.61 -0.84 -14.98
C LYS A 360 -50.48 -1.71 -15.52
N ASN A 361 -50.78 -2.96 -15.87
CA ASN A 361 -49.83 -3.86 -16.53
C ASN A 361 -49.23 -3.16 -17.74
N GLN A 362 -47.92 -2.98 -17.72
CA GLN A 362 -47.18 -2.30 -18.77
C GLN A 362 -46.15 -3.30 -19.27
N LEU A 363 -46.40 -3.86 -20.46
CA LEU A 363 -45.45 -4.70 -21.19
C LEU A 363 -44.35 -3.79 -21.75
N THR A 364 -43.44 -3.31 -20.89
CA THR A 364 -42.31 -2.49 -21.34
C THR A 364 -41.16 -3.41 -21.70
N GLY A 365 -40.77 -3.47 -22.97
CA GLY A 365 -39.65 -4.32 -23.42
C GLY A 365 -38.27 -3.99 -22.84
N SER A 366 -38.14 -2.96 -22.00
CA SER A 366 -36.87 -2.53 -21.38
C SER A 366 -36.65 -3.04 -19.95
N TYR A 367 -37.72 -3.39 -19.24
CA TYR A 367 -37.67 -3.93 -17.89
C TYR A 367 -38.77 -4.99 -17.82
N GLY A 368 -38.41 -6.25 -17.51
CA GLY A 368 -39.26 -7.44 -17.66
C GLY A 368 -40.65 -7.34 -17.01
N ASP A 369 -41.52 -8.30 -17.28
CA ASP A 369 -42.92 -8.26 -16.86
C ASP A 369 -43.08 -8.03 -15.35
N PHE A 370 -43.81 -6.98 -14.97
CA PHE A 370 -44.15 -6.69 -13.57
C PHE A 370 -45.64 -6.88 -13.33
N ASN A 371 -45.97 -7.54 -12.21
CA ASN A 371 -47.33 -7.64 -11.70
C ASN A 371 -47.83 -6.27 -11.23
N SER A 372 -49.15 -6.05 -11.28
CA SER A 372 -49.75 -4.81 -10.79
C SER A 372 -49.50 -4.63 -9.30
N ILE A 373 -48.75 -3.58 -8.95
CA ILE A 373 -48.51 -3.14 -7.57
C ILE A 373 -49.23 -1.82 -7.31
N GLU A 374 -49.75 -1.67 -6.09
CA GLU A 374 -50.23 -0.37 -5.62
C GLU A 374 -49.03 0.56 -5.43
N VAL A 375 -49.10 1.76 -6.00
CA VAL A 375 -48.03 2.76 -5.94
C VAL A 375 -48.38 3.76 -4.84
N LYS A 376 -48.10 3.37 -3.60
CA LYS A 376 -48.33 4.17 -2.39
C LYS A 376 -47.03 4.39 -1.62
N SER A 377 -46.90 5.55 -0.97
CA SER A 377 -45.84 5.83 -0.01
C SER A 377 -46.40 6.61 1.18
N GLU A 378 -46.06 6.18 2.40
CA GLU A 378 -46.39 6.84 3.66
C GLU A 378 -45.50 8.06 3.96
N GLY A 379 -44.71 8.51 2.99
CA GLY A 379 -43.88 9.71 3.12
C GLY A 379 -42.38 9.44 3.10
N GLU A 380 -41.92 8.20 3.31
CA GLU A 380 -40.50 7.89 3.13
C GLU A 380 -40.11 7.85 1.65
N ARG A 381 -38.91 8.32 1.34
CA ARG A 381 -38.34 8.38 0.00
C ARG A 381 -36.95 7.78 -0.01
N TYR A 382 -36.73 6.85 -0.92
CA TYR A 382 -35.39 6.39 -1.25
C TYR A 382 -34.53 7.55 -1.76
N PRO A 383 -33.23 7.58 -1.45
CA PRO A 383 -32.34 8.57 -2.00
C PRO A 383 -32.25 8.43 -3.52
N THR A 384 -32.08 9.57 -4.21
CA THR A 384 -31.77 9.60 -5.63
C THR A 384 -30.26 9.65 -5.84
N ASP A 385 -29.83 9.51 -7.08
CA ASP A 385 -28.45 9.74 -7.49
C ASP A 385 -28.04 11.22 -7.41
N VAL A 386 -28.96 12.14 -7.08
CA VAL A 386 -28.69 13.57 -6.90
C VAL A 386 -28.89 13.95 -5.43
N ILE A 387 -27.79 14.28 -4.74
CA ILE A 387 -27.78 14.61 -3.31
C ILE A 387 -27.41 16.06 -3.08
N TYR A 388 -27.97 16.68 -2.04
CA TYR A 388 -27.65 18.06 -1.66
C TYR A 388 -26.92 18.10 -0.32
N PHE A 389 -25.76 18.75 -0.29
CA PHE A 389 -25.05 19.09 0.95
C PHE A 389 -24.44 20.48 0.86
N LYS A 390 -24.38 21.18 2.00
CA LYS A 390 -23.72 22.49 2.07
C LYS A 390 -22.22 22.34 1.84
N THR A 391 -21.57 23.38 1.33
CA THR A 391 -20.10 23.42 1.25
C THR A 391 -19.47 23.60 2.63
N ALA A 392 -18.24 23.14 2.80
CA ALA A 392 -17.55 23.05 4.09
C ALA A 392 -17.45 24.38 4.85
N GLU A 393 -17.45 25.53 4.17
CA GLU A 393 -17.45 26.84 4.83
C GLU A 393 -18.73 27.12 5.63
N SER A 394 -19.79 26.33 5.39
CA SER A 394 -21.04 26.39 6.16
C SER A 394 -20.95 25.63 7.49
N GLU A 395 -19.91 24.81 7.68
CA GLU A 395 -19.68 23.99 8.87
C GLU A 395 -18.68 24.64 9.86
N GLY A 396 -18.16 25.83 9.52
CA GLY A 396 -17.23 26.59 10.35
C GLY A 396 -15.87 26.81 9.68
N THR A 397 -14.80 26.73 10.48
CA THR A 397 -13.43 27.00 10.02
C THR A 397 -13.03 26.05 8.90
N THR A 398 -12.56 26.63 7.79
CA THR A 398 -12.05 25.89 6.63
C THR A 398 -10.53 25.85 6.63
N TYR A 399 -9.99 24.63 6.61
CA TYR A 399 -8.56 24.36 6.74
C TYR A 399 -7.89 24.05 5.40
N HIS A 400 -8.64 23.50 4.43
CA HIS A 400 -8.15 23.17 3.09
C HIS A 400 -9.00 23.87 2.00
N PRO A 401 -8.42 24.37 0.90
CA PRO A 401 -9.18 25.01 -0.19
C PRO A 401 -10.27 24.12 -0.82
N THR A 402 -10.02 22.82 -0.90
CA THR A 402 -10.97 21.81 -1.45
C THR A 402 -11.64 20.97 -0.35
N GLN A 403 -11.67 21.46 0.90
CA GLN A 403 -12.25 20.72 2.02
C GLN A 403 -13.68 20.25 1.72
N LYS A 404 -13.92 18.94 1.84
CA LYS A 404 -15.26 18.37 1.73
C LYS A 404 -16.07 18.58 3.02
N PRO A 405 -17.39 18.77 2.93
CA PRO A 405 -18.25 18.89 4.11
C PRO A 405 -18.35 17.56 4.85
N LEU A 406 -18.42 17.63 6.18
CA LEU A 406 -18.58 16.48 7.06
C LEU A 406 -19.91 15.77 6.85
N ASP A 407 -20.99 16.52 6.59
CA ASP A 407 -22.32 15.94 6.38
C ASP A 407 -22.37 15.02 5.16
N LEU A 408 -21.66 15.38 4.08
CA LEU A 408 -21.51 14.54 2.89
C LEU A 408 -20.74 13.26 3.23
N GLY A 409 -19.62 13.38 3.94
CA GLY A 409 -18.83 12.23 4.38
C GLY A 409 -19.66 11.28 5.24
N SER A 410 -20.38 11.82 6.21
CA SER A 410 -21.27 11.07 7.11
C SER A 410 -22.38 10.35 6.34
N TYR A 411 -23.00 11.01 5.37
CA TYR A 411 -24.00 10.39 4.50
C TYR A 411 -23.43 9.19 3.75
N LEU A 412 -22.28 9.35 3.08
CA LEU A 412 -21.66 8.28 2.29
C LEU A 412 -21.23 7.10 3.17
N ILE A 413 -20.62 7.39 4.33
CA ILE A 413 -20.18 6.35 5.28
C ILE A 413 -21.37 5.56 5.80
N LYS A 414 -22.45 6.22 6.26
CA LYS A 414 -23.66 5.51 6.71
C LYS A 414 -24.30 4.68 5.61
N THR A 415 -24.26 5.18 4.37
CA THR A 415 -24.87 4.52 3.21
C THR A 415 -24.21 3.18 2.92
N PHE A 416 -22.89 3.08 3.05
CA PHE A 416 -22.15 1.91 2.54
C PHE A 416 -21.42 1.07 3.60
N THR A 417 -21.46 1.45 4.87
CA THR A 417 -20.70 0.77 5.93
C THR A 417 -21.51 0.56 7.20
N ARG A 418 -20.98 -0.25 8.12
CA ARG A 418 -21.46 -0.45 9.50
C ARG A 418 -20.53 0.22 10.52
N PRO A 419 -21.02 0.55 11.73
CA PRO A 419 -20.15 0.97 12.82
C PRO A 419 -18.99 -0.02 13.03
N GLY A 420 -17.79 0.51 13.28
CA GLY A 420 -16.56 -0.26 13.49
C GLY A 420 -15.82 -0.71 12.23
N GLU A 421 -16.41 -0.56 11.03
CA GLU A 421 -15.73 -0.82 9.75
C GLU A 421 -14.64 0.22 9.44
N ILE A 422 -13.70 -0.14 8.56
CA ILE A 422 -12.48 0.63 8.29
C ILE A 422 -12.64 1.46 7.02
N ILE A 423 -12.57 2.78 7.17
CA ILE A 423 -12.57 3.77 6.09
C ILE A 423 -11.14 4.19 5.78
N LEU A 424 -10.71 4.07 4.53
CA LEU A 424 -9.46 4.62 4.02
C LEU A 424 -9.72 5.93 3.27
N ASP A 425 -8.99 6.98 3.64
CA ASP A 425 -8.82 8.18 2.83
C ASP A 425 -7.32 8.37 2.56
N ASN A 426 -6.87 7.95 1.38
CA ASN A 426 -5.45 7.92 1.03
C ASN A 426 -4.91 9.27 0.50
N THR A 427 -5.75 10.31 0.44
CA THR A 427 -5.37 11.69 0.10
C THR A 427 -6.14 12.65 1.00
N CYS A 428 -6.01 12.46 2.31
CA CYS A 428 -7.00 12.97 3.25
C CYS A 428 -7.03 14.50 3.42
N GLY A 429 -5.98 15.21 2.96
CA GLY A 429 -5.91 16.66 3.08
C GLY A 429 -6.11 17.11 4.54
N SER A 430 -7.13 17.92 4.79
CA SER A 430 -7.50 18.35 6.16
C SER A 430 -8.31 17.33 6.98
N GLY A 431 -8.61 16.16 6.44
CA GLY A 431 -9.17 15.01 7.16
C GLY A 431 -10.69 15.01 7.28
N SER A 432 -11.44 15.66 6.38
CA SER A 432 -12.90 15.72 6.49
C SER A 432 -13.56 14.34 6.54
N PHE A 433 -13.20 13.42 5.63
CA PHE A 433 -13.81 12.08 5.62
C PHE A 433 -13.38 11.23 6.83
N LEU A 434 -12.16 11.43 7.34
CA LEU A 434 -11.72 10.79 8.58
C LEU A 434 -12.53 11.28 9.79
N VAL A 435 -12.80 12.58 9.86
CA VAL A 435 -13.63 13.18 10.90
C VAL A 435 -15.07 12.66 10.81
N SER A 436 -15.64 12.56 9.60
CA SER A 436 -16.94 11.91 9.39
C SER A 436 -16.91 10.45 9.85
N ALA A 437 -15.85 9.69 9.54
CA ALA A 437 -15.72 8.31 10.00
C ALA A 437 -15.73 8.21 11.53
N VAL A 438 -15.02 9.09 12.23
CA VAL A 438 -15.05 9.17 13.69
C VAL A 438 -16.46 9.44 14.19
N LEU A 439 -17.11 10.50 13.68
CA LEU A 439 -18.46 10.92 14.10
C LEU A 439 -19.53 9.83 13.89
N GLU A 440 -19.35 9.00 12.86
CA GLU A 440 -20.22 7.86 12.57
C GLU A 440 -19.69 6.56 13.21
N GLU A 441 -18.77 6.60 14.18
CA GLU A 441 -18.27 5.43 14.90
C GLU A 441 -17.61 4.35 14.02
N ARG A 442 -16.95 4.78 12.93
CA ARG A 442 -16.10 3.94 12.08
C ARG A 442 -14.64 4.10 12.46
N LYS A 443 -13.86 3.08 12.15
CA LYS A 443 -12.39 3.14 12.18
C LYS A 443 -11.91 3.85 10.93
N PHE A 444 -10.75 4.50 11.01
CA PHE A 444 -10.23 5.24 9.86
C PHE A 444 -8.73 5.02 9.64
N ILE A 445 -8.29 5.22 8.41
CA ILE A 445 -6.87 5.32 8.05
C ILE A 445 -6.74 6.52 7.10
N GLY A 446 -5.95 7.50 7.48
CA GLY A 446 -5.63 8.67 6.65
C GLY A 446 -4.21 8.58 6.10
N ILE A 447 -4.01 8.93 4.84
CA ILE A 447 -2.67 9.15 4.26
C ILE A 447 -2.64 10.53 3.61
N GLU A 448 -1.57 11.28 3.87
CA GLU A 448 -1.35 12.59 3.26
C GLU A 448 0.16 12.82 3.07
N LYS A 449 0.56 13.31 1.89
CA LYS A 449 1.97 13.51 1.55
C LYS A 449 2.55 14.73 2.29
N ASN A 450 1.71 15.73 2.62
CA ASN A 450 2.07 16.93 3.40
C ASN A 450 3.28 17.71 2.82
N GLU A 451 3.57 17.53 1.53
CA GLU A 451 4.62 18.23 0.79
C GLU A 451 3.99 19.43 0.04
N GLU A 452 4.69 20.58 0.05
CA GLU A 452 4.33 21.81 -0.69
C GLU A 452 3.00 22.50 -0.36
N VAL A 453 2.77 22.80 0.92
CA VAL A 453 1.57 23.52 1.41
C VAL A 453 1.58 25.04 1.10
N TYR A 454 2.33 25.49 0.08
CA TYR A 454 2.77 26.88 -0.05
C TYR A 454 1.89 27.81 -0.89
N LEU A 455 0.84 27.36 -1.56
CA LEU A 455 0.36 28.18 -2.70
C LEU A 455 -0.59 29.33 -2.40
N HIS A 456 -1.20 29.47 -1.21
CA HIS A 456 -2.14 30.57 -0.95
C HIS A 456 -2.16 31.16 0.48
N ARG A 457 -1.22 30.81 1.37
CA ARG A 457 -1.15 31.40 2.73
C ARG A 457 0.27 31.81 3.09
N LYS A 458 0.40 32.95 3.80
CA LYS A 458 1.67 33.48 4.32
C LYS A 458 2.35 32.56 5.34
N GLU A 459 1.65 31.54 5.84
CA GLU A 459 2.12 30.66 6.92
C GLU A 459 2.07 29.17 6.51
N LYS A 460 3.07 28.42 6.99
CA LYS A 460 3.20 26.99 6.79
C LYS A 460 2.01 26.27 7.43
N THR A 461 1.18 25.63 6.60
CA THR A 461 0.07 24.80 7.08
C THR A 461 0.54 23.34 7.13
N ASP A 462 0.23 22.65 8.23
CA ASP A 462 0.57 21.23 8.43
C ASP A 462 -0.74 20.44 8.48
N TYR A 463 -1.07 19.78 7.38
CA TYR A 463 -2.35 19.09 7.26
C TYR A 463 -2.44 17.86 8.16
N ILE A 464 -1.33 17.18 8.42
CA ILE A 464 -1.28 16.06 9.38
C ILE A 464 -1.67 16.56 10.78
N LYS A 465 -1.09 17.68 11.21
CA LYS A 465 -1.43 18.29 12.51
C LYS A 465 -2.90 18.73 12.56
N ILE A 466 -3.42 19.33 11.50
CA ILE A 466 -4.82 19.74 11.39
C ILE A 466 -5.77 18.53 11.47
N CYS A 467 -5.48 17.46 10.72
CA CYS A 467 -6.25 16.21 10.79
C CYS A 467 -6.33 15.70 12.22
N HIS A 468 -5.18 15.57 12.89
CA HIS A 468 -5.13 15.11 14.27
C HIS A 468 -5.93 16.00 15.23
N GLN A 469 -5.88 17.32 15.06
CA GLN A 469 -6.66 18.24 15.88
C GLN A 469 -8.16 18.02 15.67
N ARG A 470 -8.63 18.02 14.42
CA ARG A 470 -10.05 17.85 14.09
C ARG A 470 -10.59 16.50 14.52
N ILE A 471 -9.80 15.43 14.37
CA ILE A 471 -10.14 14.08 14.86
C ILE A 471 -10.33 14.09 16.37
N ARG A 472 -9.38 14.67 17.14
CA ARG A 472 -9.49 14.75 18.61
C ARG A 472 -10.71 15.56 19.05
N GLU A 473 -11.06 16.63 18.33
CA GLU A 473 -12.26 17.42 18.60
C GLU A 473 -13.54 16.60 18.37
N ALA A 474 -13.57 15.77 17.31
CA ALA A 474 -14.68 14.86 17.04
C ALA A 474 -14.80 13.74 18.10
N GLU A 475 -13.68 13.12 18.50
CA GLU A 475 -13.63 12.11 19.56
C GLU A 475 -14.15 12.67 20.89
N LYS A 476 -13.79 13.92 21.24
CA LYS A 476 -14.31 14.59 22.44
C LYS A 476 -15.83 14.75 22.39
N LYS A 477 -16.39 15.16 21.24
CA LYS A 477 -17.84 15.32 21.07
C LYS A 477 -18.59 14.00 21.27
N LEU A 478 -18.04 12.88 20.80
CA LEU A 478 -18.59 11.54 21.04
C LEU A 478 -18.51 11.15 22.52
N GLY A 479 -17.34 11.37 23.15
CA GLY A 479 -17.15 11.11 24.58
C GLY A 479 -18.15 11.86 25.46
N THR A 480 -18.44 13.13 25.15
CA THR A 480 -19.46 13.91 25.88
C THR A 480 -20.89 13.45 25.64
N LYS A 481 -21.21 12.87 24.47
CA LYS A 481 -22.54 12.30 24.20
C LYS A 481 -22.78 11.01 24.98
N ASN A 482 -21.75 10.18 25.15
CA ASN A 482 -21.85 8.90 25.87
C ASN A 482 -21.93 9.03 27.40
N ILE A 483 -21.63 10.21 27.97
CA ILE A 483 -21.72 10.48 29.42
C ILE A 483 -23.12 10.99 29.82
N ASN A 484 -23.93 11.45 28.86
CA ASN A 484 -25.32 11.84 29.07
C ASN A 484 -26.29 10.89 28.35
N PRO A 485 -26.41 9.61 28.75
CA PRO A 485 -27.60 8.83 28.39
C PRO A 485 -28.76 9.35 29.25
N SER A 486 -29.61 10.18 28.65
CA SER A 486 -30.95 10.49 29.17
C SER A 486 -31.82 9.25 29.24
#